data_AF-A0A1Q7YH47-F1
#
_entry.id   AF-A0A1Q7YH47-F1
#
_cell.length_a   1.000
_cell.length_b   1.000
_cell.length_c   1.000
_cell.angle_alpha   90.00
_cell.angle_beta   90.00
_cell.angle_gamma   90.00
#
_symmetry.space_group_name_H-M   'P 1'
#
loop_
_entity.id
_entity.type
_entity.pdbx_description
1 polymer ?
#
loop_
_entity_poly.entity_id
_entity_poly.type
_entity_poly.pdbx_seq_one_letter_code
_entity_poly.pdbx_strand_id
1 'polypeptide(L)'
;MSEPTHTIELIEGYKDDKGTEHKRVTFGHRIMVREIITLDTDPQGNDPTQYQDLLHRASIIEFGALSMPVPLSVLLSLFDIDREDIASGYKKFQELSSAGHTSEFLSDNKVKLGWGFERNGLTYPVVKFGNRLTGMDEVAANGAKLKGIARSCFLLGRQISAIMTGDSNAKLDGPLELEWFDNLLDAADILTLLAASELWRQSFRRKRTGILAKQSGT
;
A
#
# COMPACT_ATOMS: atom_id res chain seq x y z
N MET A 1 6.96 0.39 20.64
CA MET A 1 7.38 -0.99 20.30
C MET A 1 8.39 -0.87 19.18
N SER A 2 9.52 -1.58 19.24
CA SER A 2 10.44 -1.64 18.09
C SER A 2 9.71 -2.27 16.91
N GLU A 3 9.83 -1.67 15.72
CA GLU A 3 9.28 -2.26 14.51
C GLU A 3 9.84 -3.69 14.33
N PRO A 4 9.02 -4.65 13.91
CA PRO A 4 9.48 -6.01 13.68
C PRO A 4 10.59 -5.99 12.62
N THR A 5 11.57 -6.87 12.75
CA THR A 5 12.63 -7.05 11.75
C THR A 5 12.77 -8.51 11.39
N HIS A 6 13.20 -8.82 10.17
CA HIS A 6 13.53 -10.17 9.76
C HIS A 6 14.88 -10.17 9.03
N THR A 7 15.76 -11.10 9.39
CA THR A 7 17.09 -11.22 8.78
C THR A 7 17.21 -12.56 8.07
N ILE A 8 17.78 -12.53 6.88
CA ILE A 8 18.16 -13.71 6.09
C ILE A 8 19.66 -13.65 5.79
N GLU A 9 20.21 -14.80 5.42
CA GLU A 9 21.56 -14.93 4.88
C GLU A 9 21.45 -15.53 3.48
N LEU A 10 21.91 -14.79 2.48
CA LEU A 10 21.91 -15.19 1.08
C LEU A 10 22.92 -16.33 0.86
N ILE A 11 22.59 -17.22 -0.06
CA ILE A 11 23.42 -18.40 -0.37
C ILE A 11 24.76 -17.95 -0.99
N GLU A 12 24.71 -17.14 -2.04
CA GLU A 12 25.91 -16.63 -2.72
C GLU A 12 26.20 -15.19 -2.29
N GLY A 13 25.18 -14.33 -2.27
CA GLY A 13 25.29 -12.93 -1.86
C GLY A 13 26.00 -12.05 -2.89
N TYR A 14 26.28 -10.81 -2.50
CA TYR A 14 26.93 -9.82 -3.37
C TYR A 14 28.40 -9.63 -2.98
N LYS A 15 29.29 -9.63 -3.96
CA LYS A 15 30.72 -9.33 -3.75
C LYS A 15 31.06 -7.94 -4.29
N ASP A 16 31.57 -7.06 -3.45
CA ASP A 16 31.97 -5.70 -3.86
C ASP A 16 33.30 -5.69 -4.64
N ASP A 17 33.64 -4.53 -5.19
CA ASP A 17 34.89 -4.32 -5.94
C ASP A 17 36.17 -4.56 -5.12
N LYS A 18 36.07 -4.55 -3.79
CA LYS A 18 37.18 -4.83 -2.85
C LYS A 18 37.26 -6.31 -2.48
N GLY A 19 36.33 -7.12 -2.97
CA GLY A 19 36.22 -8.54 -2.69
C GLY A 19 35.50 -8.88 -1.38
N THR A 20 34.86 -7.91 -0.74
CA THR A 20 34.02 -8.11 0.46
C THR A 20 32.71 -8.77 0.06
N GLU A 21 32.35 -9.83 0.77
CA GLU A 21 31.10 -10.56 0.54
C GLU A 21 30.00 -10.05 1.47
N HIS A 22 28.83 -9.76 0.89
CA HIS A 22 27.65 -9.25 1.56
C HIS A 22 26.51 -10.27 1.39
N LYS A 23 26.25 -11.05 2.46
CA LYS A 23 25.21 -12.08 2.46
C LYS A 23 24.04 -11.77 3.38
N ARG A 24 24.27 -11.00 4.44
CA ARG A 24 23.23 -10.72 5.42
C ARG A 24 22.30 -9.62 4.92
N VAL A 25 21.00 -9.89 4.88
CA VAL A 25 19.97 -8.90 4.52
C VAL A 25 18.96 -8.82 5.65
N THR A 26 18.67 -7.60 6.13
CA THR A 26 17.65 -7.36 7.15
C THR A 26 16.55 -6.47 6.60
N PHE A 27 15.32 -6.96 6.72
CA PHE A 27 14.08 -6.24 6.47
C PHE A 27 13.57 -5.62 7.77
N GLY A 28 13.07 -4.41 7.69
CA GLY A 28 12.54 -3.71 8.87
C GLY A 28 11.64 -2.53 8.58
N HIS A 29 11.50 -2.12 7.31
CA HIS A 29 10.61 -1.03 6.94
C HIS A 29 9.38 -1.57 6.19
N ARG A 30 8.17 -1.23 6.66
CA ARG A 30 6.95 -1.50 5.89
C ARG A 30 6.84 -0.48 4.76
N ILE A 31 6.34 -0.94 3.61
CA ILE A 31 6.14 -0.08 2.45
C ILE A 31 4.90 0.78 2.71
N MET A 32 5.09 2.09 2.65
CA MET A 32 4.06 3.12 2.67
C MET A 32 3.59 3.41 1.23
N VAL A 33 2.41 4.04 1.11
CA VAL A 33 1.87 4.40 -0.21
C VAL A 33 2.81 5.31 -1.01
N ARG A 34 3.55 6.22 -0.37
CA ARG A 34 4.52 7.10 -1.04
C ARG A 34 5.59 6.37 -1.82
N GLU A 35 6.09 5.23 -1.32
CA GLU A 35 7.13 4.49 -2.03
C GLU A 35 6.53 3.91 -3.30
N ILE A 36 5.30 3.39 -3.26
CA ILE A 36 4.60 2.89 -4.44
C ILE A 36 4.31 4.00 -5.44
N ILE A 37 3.85 5.18 -4.97
CA ILE A 37 3.63 6.35 -5.84
C ILE A 37 4.94 6.76 -6.54
N THR A 38 6.05 6.76 -5.80
CA THR A 38 7.37 7.08 -6.35
C THR A 38 7.76 6.08 -7.43
N LEU A 39 7.60 4.78 -7.17
CA LEU A 39 7.92 3.70 -8.11
C LEU A 39 7.06 3.72 -9.38
N ASP A 40 5.77 4.05 -9.28
CA ASP A 40 4.87 4.20 -10.43
C ASP A 40 5.30 5.32 -11.39
N THR A 41 6.15 6.25 -10.93
CA THR A 41 6.71 7.34 -11.74
C THR A 41 8.17 7.14 -12.11
N ASP A 42 8.82 6.10 -11.58
CA ASP A 42 10.22 5.78 -11.87
C ASP A 42 10.32 5.06 -13.23
N PRO A 43 11.13 5.55 -14.17
CA PRO A 43 11.38 4.85 -15.43
C PRO A 43 11.86 3.40 -15.25
N GLN A 44 12.59 3.09 -14.19
CA GLN A 44 13.06 1.74 -13.84
C GLN A 44 11.92 0.83 -13.36
N GLY A 45 10.85 1.40 -12.80
CA GLY A 45 9.66 0.67 -12.37
C GLY A 45 8.77 0.19 -13.53
N ASN A 46 9.05 0.57 -14.77
CA ASN A 46 8.26 0.11 -15.93
C ASN A 46 8.48 -1.37 -16.25
N ASP A 47 9.61 -1.96 -15.83
CA ASP A 47 9.85 -3.38 -15.94
C ASP A 47 9.26 -4.10 -14.71
N PRO A 48 8.34 -5.07 -14.88
CA PRO A 48 7.66 -5.72 -13.75
C PRO A 48 8.62 -6.44 -12.79
N THR A 49 9.72 -6.98 -13.30
CA THR A 49 10.72 -7.68 -12.49
C THR A 49 11.54 -6.68 -11.68
N GLN A 50 11.96 -5.57 -12.29
CA GLN A 50 12.65 -4.48 -11.57
C GLN A 50 11.75 -3.80 -10.53
N TYR A 51 10.45 -3.68 -10.82
CA TYR A 51 9.47 -3.11 -9.89
C TYR A 51 9.41 -3.89 -8.57
N GLN A 52 9.41 -5.23 -8.63
CA GLN A 52 9.41 -6.08 -7.43
C GLN A 52 10.71 -5.93 -6.64
N ASP A 53 11.86 -5.90 -7.31
CA ASP A 53 13.16 -5.70 -6.64
C ASP A 53 13.23 -4.33 -5.96
N LEU A 54 12.72 -3.29 -6.60
CA LEU A 54 12.64 -1.94 -6.05
C LEU A 54 11.68 -1.85 -4.85
N LEU A 55 10.58 -2.61 -4.85
CA LEU A 55 9.70 -2.74 -3.68
C LEU A 55 10.42 -3.45 -2.53
N HIS A 56 11.04 -4.60 -2.78
CA HIS A 56 11.80 -5.32 -1.76
C HIS A 56 12.90 -4.44 -1.18
N ARG A 57 13.64 -3.72 -2.04
CA ARG A 57 14.66 -2.74 -1.65
C ARG A 57 14.15 -1.71 -0.65
N ALA A 58 12.93 -1.20 -0.82
CA ALA A 58 12.34 -0.21 0.08
C ALA A 58 12.14 -0.74 1.51
N SER A 59 12.02 -2.06 1.67
CA SER A 59 11.85 -2.71 2.98
C SER A 59 13.16 -3.13 3.66
N ILE A 60 14.28 -3.17 2.91
CA ILE A 60 15.60 -3.53 3.42
C ILE A 60 16.18 -2.35 4.22
N ILE A 61 16.63 -2.64 5.44
CA ILE A 61 17.29 -1.68 6.34
C ILE A 61 18.79 -1.97 6.53
N GLU A 62 19.25 -3.19 6.18
CA GLU A 62 20.65 -3.60 6.21
C GLU A 62 20.91 -4.58 5.06
N PHE A 63 22.03 -4.41 4.35
CA PHE A 63 22.55 -5.40 3.40
C PHE A 63 24.07 -5.48 3.60
N GLY A 64 24.50 -6.39 4.46
CA GLY A 64 25.89 -6.51 4.90
C GLY A 64 26.41 -5.18 5.43
N ALA A 65 27.44 -4.64 4.78
CA ALA A 65 28.04 -3.35 5.12
C ALA A 65 27.82 -2.29 4.02
N LEU A 66 26.91 -2.55 3.08
CA LEU A 66 26.61 -1.63 1.99
C LEU A 66 25.91 -0.38 2.53
N SER A 67 26.13 0.74 1.83
CA SER A 67 25.39 1.97 2.09
C SER A 67 23.92 1.81 1.71
N MET A 68 23.03 2.27 2.59
CA MET A 68 21.59 2.28 2.36
C MET A 68 21.14 3.60 1.70
N PRO A 69 20.14 3.57 0.80
CA PRO A 69 19.45 2.39 0.28
C PRO A 69 20.31 1.59 -0.71
N VAL A 70 20.26 0.26 -0.66
CA VAL A 70 21.04 -0.64 -1.53
C VAL A 70 20.86 -0.26 -3.01
N PRO A 71 21.92 -0.05 -3.80
CA PRO A 71 21.74 0.29 -5.23
C PRO A 71 20.98 -0.81 -5.97
N LEU A 72 20.07 -0.45 -6.90
CA LEU A 72 19.33 -1.43 -7.70
C LEU A 72 20.27 -2.35 -8.49
N SER A 73 21.39 -1.82 -8.99
CA SER A 73 22.41 -2.60 -9.69
C SER A 73 22.98 -3.75 -8.86
N VAL A 74 23.03 -3.60 -7.53
CA VAL A 74 23.45 -4.69 -6.62
C VAL A 74 22.41 -5.80 -6.66
N LEU A 75 21.12 -5.47 -6.48
CA LEU A 75 20.03 -6.46 -6.48
C LEU A 75 19.92 -7.18 -7.83
N LEU A 76 20.09 -6.47 -8.93
CA LEU A 76 20.07 -7.04 -10.28
C LEU A 76 21.31 -7.88 -10.61
N SER A 77 22.41 -7.70 -9.87
CA SER A 77 23.63 -8.50 -10.03
C SER A 77 23.63 -9.80 -9.21
N LEU A 78 22.65 -9.96 -8.31
CA LEU A 78 22.48 -11.17 -7.53
C LEU A 78 22.09 -12.35 -8.43
N PHE A 79 22.48 -13.55 -8.00
CA PHE A 79 21.97 -14.77 -8.61
C PHE A 79 20.46 -14.90 -8.39
N ASP A 80 19.78 -15.62 -9.28
CA ASP A 80 18.34 -15.83 -9.19
C ASP A 80 17.93 -16.43 -7.84
N ILE A 81 18.72 -17.35 -7.30
CA ILE A 81 18.46 -17.98 -5.99
C ILE A 81 18.49 -16.97 -4.84
N ASP A 82 19.41 -16.01 -4.86
CA ASP A 82 19.48 -14.96 -3.82
C ASP A 82 18.31 -13.97 -3.95
N ARG A 83 17.83 -13.71 -5.17
CA ARG A 83 16.64 -12.87 -5.40
C ARG A 83 15.38 -13.57 -4.91
N GLU A 84 15.28 -14.89 -5.06
CA GLU A 84 14.23 -15.72 -4.46
C GLU A 84 14.30 -15.72 -2.92
N ASP A 85 15.50 -15.77 -2.34
CA ASP A 85 15.71 -15.63 -0.89
C ASP A 85 15.24 -14.27 -0.39
N ILE A 86 15.56 -13.18 -1.10
CA ILE A 86 15.07 -11.82 -0.77
C ILE A 86 13.54 -11.77 -0.81
N ALA A 87 12.91 -12.30 -1.86
CA ALA A 87 11.45 -12.33 -1.96
C ALA A 87 10.80 -13.13 -0.82
N SER A 88 11.39 -14.27 -0.47
CA SER A 88 10.94 -15.12 0.63
C SER A 88 11.13 -14.47 1.99
N GLY A 89 12.28 -13.83 2.22
CA GLY A 89 12.57 -13.06 3.43
C GLY A 89 11.63 -11.86 3.58
N TYR A 90 11.36 -11.13 2.50
CA TYR A 90 10.38 -10.05 2.49
C TYR A 90 8.98 -10.54 2.84
N LYS A 91 8.51 -11.63 2.22
CA LYS A 91 7.22 -12.24 2.57
C LYS A 91 7.17 -12.62 4.05
N LYS A 92 8.25 -13.17 4.60
CA LYS A 92 8.30 -13.52 6.02
C LYS A 92 8.24 -12.29 6.92
N PHE A 93 8.94 -11.23 6.54
CA PHE A 93 8.85 -9.93 7.21
C PHE A 93 7.41 -9.39 7.17
N GLN A 94 6.73 -9.44 6.03
CA GLN A 94 5.33 -9.02 5.92
C GLN A 94 4.44 -9.82 6.87
N GLU A 95 4.55 -11.15 6.90
CA GLU A 95 3.79 -12.01 7.83
C GLU A 95 4.02 -11.60 9.29
N LEU A 96 5.28 -11.45 9.70
CA LEU A 96 5.64 -11.04 11.06
C LEU A 96 5.12 -9.64 11.39
N SER A 97 5.22 -8.71 10.45
CA SER A 97 4.77 -7.34 10.63
C SER A 97 3.25 -7.27 10.77
N SER A 98 2.51 -8.05 9.98
CA SER A 98 1.05 -8.09 9.98
C SER A 98 0.42 -8.86 11.15
N ALA A 99 1.23 -9.48 12.02
CA ALA A 99 0.73 -10.31 13.11
C ALA A 99 -0.23 -9.52 14.03
N GLY A 100 -1.51 -9.91 14.02
CA GLY A 100 -2.57 -9.24 14.80
C GLY A 100 -3.26 -8.07 14.09
N HIS A 101 -2.80 -7.70 12.90
CA HIS A 101 -3.40 -6.66 12.05
C HIS A 101 -4.28 -7.31 10.98
N THR A 102 -5.61 -7.16 11.12
CA THR A 102 -6.58 -7.71 10.18
C THR A 102 -7.51 -6.64 9.64
N SER A 103 -7.77 -6.73 8.35
CA SER A 103 -8.81 -5.94 7.69
C SER A 103 -10.17 -6.62 7.81
N GLU A 104 -11.23 -5.83 7.96
CA GLU A 104 -12.60 -6.33 8.12
C GLU A 104 -13.59 -5.44 7.37
N PHE A 105 -14.44 -6.04 6.54
CA PHE A 105 -15.56 -5.33 5.90
C PHE A 105 -16.73 -5.26 6.89
N LEU A 106 -17.00 -4.08 7.43
CA LEU A 106 -18.05 -3.87 8.44
C LEU A 106 -19.43 -3.71 7.81
N SER A 107 -19.50 -3.07 6.63
CA SER A 107 -20.72 -2.93 5.82
C SER A 107 -20.36 -2.48 4.40
N ASP A 108 -21.34 -2.44 3.49
CA ASP A 108 -21.15 -2.00 2.09
C ASP A 108 -20.42 -0.65 1.93
N ASN A 109 -20.46 0.22 2.94
CA ASN A 109 -19.83 1.53 2.89
C ASN A 109 -18.80 1.76 4.01
N LYS A 110 -18.38 0.71 4.72
CA LYS A 110 -17.48 0.85 5.88
C LYS A 110 -16.52 -0.33 5.97
N VAL A 111 -15.23 -0.04 6.09
CA VAL A 111 -14.16 -1.03 6.21
C VAL A 111 -13.26 -0.65 7.39
N LYS A 112 -12.75 -1.65 8.10
CA LYS A 112 -11.65 -1.53 9.05
C LYS A 112 -10.38 -2.03 8.38
N LEU A 113 -9.35 -1.20 8.40
CA LEU A 113 -8.03 -1.48 7.86
C LEU A 113 -7.15 -2.16 8.91
N GLY A 114 -6.16 -2.92 8.46
CA GLY A 114 -5.21 -3.60 9.35
C GLY A 114 -4.30 -2.61 10.07
N TRP A 115 -3.83 -1.60 9.36
CA TRP A 115 -2.95 -0.56 9.89
C TRP A 115 -3.66 0.78 10.07
N GLY A 116 -4.46 1.20 9.09
CA GLY A 116 -5.18 2.46 9.14
C GLY A 116 -4.33 3.69 8.84
N PHE A 117 -4.95 4.86 8.87
CA PHE A 117 -4.25 6.14 8.70
C PHE A 117 -3.68 6.59 10.05
N GLU A 118 -2.39 6.89 10.11
CA GLU A 118 -1.76 7.39 11.34
C GLU A 118 -1.62 8.92 11.31
N ARG A 119 -2.25 9.63 12.24
CA ARG A 119 -2.19 11.11 12.28
C ARG A 119 -2.13 11.61 13.71
N ASN A 120 -1.15 12.46 14.00
CA ASN A 120 -0.96 13.07 15.33
C ASN A 120 -0.90 12.03 16.47
N GLY A 121 -0.27 10.88 16.23
CA GLY A 121 -0.17 9.78 17.19
C GLY A 121 -1.46 8.98 17.42
N LEU A 122 -2.50 9.22 16.61
CA LEU A 122 -3.73 8.43 16.60
C LEU A 122 -3.82 7.61 15.32
N THR A 123 -4.33 6.40 15.45
CA THR A 123 -4.62 5.51 14.31
C THR A 123 -6.11 5.55 13.99
N TYR A 124 -6.45 5.82 12.73
CA TYR A 124 -7.80 5.84 12.18
C TYR A 124 -7.99 4.63 11.25
N PRO A 125 -8.23 3.42 11.80
CA PRO A 125 -8.36 2.21 10.99
C PRO A 125 -9.72 2.09 10.31
N VAL A 126 -10.74 2.81 10.77
CA VAL A 126 -12.09 2.64 10.25
C VAL A 126 -12.38 3.70 9.20
N VAL A 127 -12.65 3.27 7.97
CA VAL A 127 -12.93 4.14 6.83
C VAL A 127 -14.39 4.02 6.42
N LYS A 128 -15.06 5.15 6.22
CA LYS A 128 -16.44 5.24 5.77
C LYS A 128 -16.55 5.94 4.41
N PHE A 129 -17.08 5.22 3.44
CA PHE A 129 -17.44 5.76 2.14
C PHE A 129 -18.83 6.41 2.18
N GLY A 130 -18.98 7.53 1.49
CA GLY A 130 -20.22 8.29 1.48
C GLY A 130 -20.40 9.21 0.28
N ASN A 131 -19.32 9.56 -0.40
CA ASN A 131 -19.35 10.41 -1.58
C ASN A 131 -19.31 9.54 -2.85
N ARG A 132 -19.86 10.08 -3.94
CA ARG A 132 -19.75 9.47 -5.28
C ARG A 132 -18.69 10.19 -6.06
N LEU A 133 -17.90 9.42 -6.81
CA LEU A 133 -17.09 10.01 -7.87
C LEU A 133 -18.00 10.60 -8.94
N THR A 134 -17.59 11.76 -9.42
CA THR A 134 -18.19 12.48 -10.53
C THR A 134 -17.18 12.57 -11.68
N GLY A 135 -17.67 12.93 -12.87
CA GLY A 135 -16.77 13.22 -13.99
C GLY A 135 -15.77 14.35 -13.71
N MET A 136 -16.12 15.28 -12.81
CA MET A 136 -15.22 16.37 -12.42
C MET A 136 -14.00 15.86 -11.63
N ASP A 137 -14.17 14.81 -10.82
CA ASP A 137 -13.06 14.19 -10.09
C ASP A 137 -12.06 13.53 -11.05
N GLU A 138 -12.56 12.88 -12.10
CA GLU A 138 -11.73 12.27 -13.16
C GLU A 138 -10.98 13.33 -13.97
N VAL A 139 -11.65 14.45 -14.29
CA VAL A 139 -11.04 15.60 -14.97
C VAL A 139 -9.96 16.23 -14.08
N ALA A 140 -10.21 16.39 -12.78
CA ALA A 140 -9.23 16.93 -11.84
C ALA A 140 -8.00 16.02 -11.73
N ALA A 141 -8.19 14.70 -11.64
CA ALA A 141 -7.10 13.74 -11.62
C ALA A 141 -6.26 13.78 -12.92
N ASN A 142 -6.93 13.94 -14.07
CA ASN A 142 -6.26 14.12 -15.37
C ASN A 142 -5.48 15.45 -15.45
N GLY A 143 -6.08 16.54 -14.98
CA GLY A 143 -5.44 17.87 -14.94
C GLY A 143 -4.18 17.88 -14.07
N ALA A 144 -4.22 17.16 -12.95
CA ALA A 144 -3.07 16.92 -12.08
C ALA A 144 -2.08 15.86 -12.63
N LYS A 145 -2.35 15.29 -13.82
CA LYS A 145 -1.53 14.26 -14.48
C LYS A 145 -1.29 13.02 -13.62
N LEU A 146 -2.21 12.70 -12.71
CA LEU A 146 -2.10 11.56 -11.81
C LEU A 146 -2.29 10.24 -12.56
N LYS A 147 -1.42 9.27 -12.29
CA LYS A 147 -1.44 7.91 -12.85
C LYS A 147 -1.28 6.87 -11.73
N GLY A 148 -1.52 5.60 -12.07
CA GLY A 148 -1.28 4.46 -11.18
C GLY A 148 -1.96 4.58 -9.82
N ILE A 149 -1.22 4.28 -8.77
CA ILE A 149 -1.67 4.29 -7.38
C ILE A 149 -1.98 5.72 -6.91
N ALA A 150 -1.20 6.73 -7.33
CA ALA A 150 -1.48 8.13 -6.99
C ALA A 150 -2.88 8.57 -7.46
N ARG A 151 -3.25 8.21 -8.70
CA ARG A 151 -4.61 8.44 -9.22
C ARG A 151 -5.65 7.71 -8.39
N SER A 152 -5.38 6.44 -8.08
CA SER A 152 -6.31 5.58 -7.34
C SER A 152 -6.57 6.13 -5.94
N CYS A 153 -5.52 6.54 -5.21
CA CYS A 153 -5.62 7.19 -3.90
C CYS A 153 -6.36 8.52 -3.97
N PHE A 154 -6.11 9.36 -4.98
CA PHE A 154 -6.86 10.60 -5.16
C PHE A 154 -8.37 10.34 -5.31
N LEU A 155 -8.76 9.41 -6.19
CA LEU A 155 -10.16 9.07 -6.42
C LEU A 155 -10.80 8.35 -5.22
N LEU A 156 -10.03 7.54 -4.48
CA LEU A 156 -10.49 6.96 -3.21
C LEU A 156 -10.77 8.06 -2.18
N GLY A 157 -9.86 9.01 -2.01
CA GLY A 157 -9.97 10.11 -1.06
C GLY A 157 -11.23 10.94 -1.26
N ARG A 158 -11.63 11.17 -2.52
CA ARG A 158 -12.88 11.85 -2.87
C ARG A 158 -14.13 11.08 -2.45
N GLN A 159 -14.09 9.74 -2.41
CA GLN A 159 -15.21 8.89 -2.00
C GLN A 159 -15.36 8.75 -0.48
N ILE A 160 -14.25 8.90 0.25
CA ILE A 160 -14.22 8.78 1.71
C ILE A 160 -14.95 9.97 2.33
N SER A 161 -15.93 9.67 3.16
CA SER A 161 -16.71 10.66 3.91
C SER A 161 -16.17 10.90 5.30
N ALA A 162 -15.50 9.91 5.89
CA ALA A 162 -14.84 10.03 7.18
C ALA A 162 -13.88 8.86 7.43
N ILE A 163 -12.90 9.10 8.30
CA ILE A 163 -12.11 8.07 8.97
C ILE A 163 -12.25 8.21 10.49
N MET A 164 -12.21 7.09 11.21
CA MET A 164 -12.48 7.03 12.66
C MET A 164 -11.47 6.12 13.37
N THR A 165 -11.21 6.42 14.63
CA THR A 165 -10.50 5.51 15.54
C THR A 165 -11.33 4.24 15.78
N GLY A 166 -10.68 3.15 16.20
CA GLY A 166 -11.35 1.86 16.43
C GLY A 166 -12.45 1.92 17.49
N ASP A 167 -12.29 2.78 18.50
CA ASP A 167 -13.27 3.07 19.55
C ASP A 167 -14.33 4.11 19.13
N SER A 168 -14.22 4.67 17.92
CA SER A 168 -15.07 5.74 17.39
C SER A 168 -15.07 7.05 18.19
N ASN A 169 -14.12 7.26 19.11
CA ASN A 169 -14.03 8.48 19.91
C ASN A 169 -13.46 9.68 19.12
N ALA A 170 -12.60 9.42 18.13
CA ALA A 170 -12.11 10.46 17.22
C ALA A 170 -12.50 10.16 15.78
N LYS A 171 -12.80 11.23 15.05
CA LYS A 171 -13.26 11.20 13.66
C LYS A 171 -12.64 12.37 12.90
N LEU A 172 -12.22 12.08 11.67
CA LEU A 172 -11.82 13.09 10.70
C LEU A 172 -12.76 12.99 9.51
N ASP A 173 -13.40 14.11 9.16
CA ASP A 173 -14.30 14.19 8.02
C ASP A 173 -13.50 14.23 6.70
N GLY A 174 -14.06 13.61 5.67
CA GLY A 174 -13.55 13.66 4.30
C GLY A 174 -14.17 14.81 3.48
N PRO A 175 -13.78 14.95 2.20
CA PRO A 175 -12.88 14.08 1.44
C PRO A 175 -11.43 14.11 1.95
N LEU A 176 -10.70 13.03 1.72
CA LEU A 176 -9.27 12.97 2.05
C LEU A 176 -8.43 13.43 0.86
N GLU A 177 -7.42 14.25 1.13
CA GLU A 177 -6.44 14.66 0.13
C GLU A 177 -5.38 13.57 -0.10
N LEU A 178 -4.75 13.57 -1.28
CA LEU A 178 -3.77 12.56 -1.68
C LEU A 178 -2.61 12.43 -0.67
N GLU A 179 -2.16 13.55 -0.09
CA GLU A 179 -1.08 13.63 0.89
C GLU A 179 -1.31 12.77 2.14
N TRP A 180 -2.58 12.50 2.48
CA TRP A 180 -2.92 11.64 3.61
C TRP A 180 -2.64 10.17 3.30
N PHE A 181 -2.85 9.74 2.06
CA PHE A 181 -2.48 8.39 1.65
C PHE A 181 -0.97 8.28 1.61
N ASP A 182 -0.32 9.23 0.94
CA ASP A 182 1.11 9.31 0.72
C ASP A 182 1.90 9.15 2.03
N ASN A 183 1.57 9.96 3.04
CA ASN A 183 2.39 10.05 4.25
C ASN A 183 1.91 9.18 5.41
N LEU A 184 0.65 8.74 5.40
CA LEU A 184 0.01 8.21 6.61
C LEU A 184 -0.55 6.80 6.46
N LEU A 185 -0.47 6.20 5.25
CA LEU A 185 -1.07 4.90 4.99
C LEU A 185 -0.01 3.86 4.57
N ASP A 186 -0.13 2.68 5.17
CA ASP A 186 0.61 1.48 4.77
C ASP A 186 0.10 0.92 3.44
N ALA A 187 1.01 0.53 2.56
CA ALA A 187 0.67 0.00 1.24
C ALA A 187 -0.22 -1.25 1.29
N ALA A 188 -0.10 -2.08 2.33
CA ALA A 188 -0.91 -3.28 2.50
C ALA A 188 -2.41 -2.97 2.58
N ASP A 189 -2.79 -1.77 3.04
CA ASP A 189 -4.18 -1.35 3.17
C ASP A 189 -4.79 -0.86 1.85
N ILE A 190 -3.99 -0.51 0.83
CA ILE A 190 -4.50 0.02 -0.44
C ILE A 190 -5.46 -0.97 -1.11
N LEU A 191 -5.09 -2.25 -1.21
CA LEU A 191 -5.92 -3.25 -1.88
C LEU A 191 -7.28 -3.42 -1.18
N THR A 192 -7.27 -3.37 0.15
CA THR A 192 -8.48 -3.43 0.98
C THR A 192 -9.37 -2.20 0.70
N LEU A 193 -8.78 -1.00 0.65
CA LEU A 193 -9.51 0.23 0.32
C LEU A 193 -10.11 0.22 -1.08
N LEU A 194 -9.35 -0.25 -2.07
CA LEU A 194 -9.84 -0.39 -3.45
C LEU A 194 -11.04 -1.33 -3.51
N ALA A 195 -10.94 -2.52 -2.89
CA ALA A 195 -12.04 -3.47 -2.82
C ALA A 195 -13.27 -2.88 -2.11
N ALA A 196 -13.08 -2.21 -0.98
CA ALA A 196 -14.16 -1.57 -0.23
C ALA A 196 -14.85 -0.45 -1.03
N SER A 197 -14.08 0.34 -1.78
CA SER A 197 -14.63 1.38 -2.65
C SER A 197 -15.46 0.81 -3.80
N GLU A 198 -15.06 -0.33 -4.36
CA GLU A 198 -15.83 -1.01 -5.40
C GLU A 198 -17.14 -1.56 -4.83
N LEU A 199 -17.10 -2.21 -3.66
CA LEU A 199 -18.30 -2.68 -2.97
C LEU A 199 -19.29 -1.54 -2.71
N TRP A 200 -18.78 -0.39 -2.23
CA TRP A 200 -19.59 0.81 -2.05
C TRP A 200 -20.25 1.26 -3.35
N ARG A 201 -19.50 1.36 -4.45
CA ARG A 201 -20.04 1.73 -5.78
C ARG A 201 -21.12 0.75 -6.24
N GLN A 202 -20.93 -0.54 -6.00
CA GLN A 202 -21.88 -1.59 -6.38
C GLN A 202 -23.15 -1.59 -5.54
N SER A 203 -23.10 -1.15 -4.27
CA SER A 203 -24.28 -1.04 -3.40
C SER A 203 -25.41 -0.20 -4.02
N PHE A 204 -25.05 0.83 -4.79
CA PHE A 204 -26.01 1.66 -5.52
C PHE A 204 -26.63 0.95 -6.72
N ARG A 205 -25.84 0.14 -7.44
CA ARG A 205 -26.33 -0.63 -8.59
C ARG A 205 -27.33 -1.69 -8.12
N ARG A 206 -27.02 -2.40 -7.04
CA ARG A 206 -27.95 -3.37 -6.42
C ARG A 206 -29.27 -2.72 -5.99
N LYS A 207 -29.19 -1.56 -5.32
CA LYS A 207 -30.39 -0.78 -4.97
C LYS A 207 -31.19 -0.34 -6.20
N ARG A 208 -30.53 0.08 -7.28
CA ARG A 208 -31.19 0.47 -8.54
C ARG A 208 -31.89 -0.71 -9.21
N THR A 209 -31.28 -1.90 -9.27
CA THR A 209 -31.93 -3.10 -9.81
C THR A 209 -33.14 -3.49 -8.98
N GLY A 210 -33.07 -3.39 -7.65
CA GLY A 210 -34.22 -3.63 -6.77
C GLY A 210 -35.37 -2.62 -6.94
N ILE A 211 -35.06 -1.35 -7.23
CA ILE A 211 -36.06 -0.32 -7.55
C ILE A 211 -36.68 -0.58 -8.93
N LEU A 212 -35.87 -0.91 -9.94
CA LEU A 212 -36.36 -1.23 -11.28
C LEU A 212 -37.21 -2.51 -11.29
N ALA A 213 -36.81 -3.56 -10.56
CA ALA A 213 -37.62 -4.78 -10.43
C ALA A 213 -38.97 -4.53 -9.75
N LYS A 214 -39.04 -3.60 -8.78
CA LYS A 214 -40.31 -3.15 -8.18
C LYS A 214 -41.17 -2.31 -9.14
N GLN A 215 -40.57 -1.66 -10.13
CA GLN A 215 -41.28 -0.89 -11.16
C GLN A 215 -41.72 -1.76 -12.35
N SER A 216 -41.02 -2.87 -12.62
CA SER A 216 -41.38 -3.84 -13.67
C SER A 216 -42.39 -4.90 -13.21
N GLY A 217 -42.81 -4.87 -11.94
CA GLY A 217 -43.74 -5.80 -11.32
C GLY A 217 -45.17 -5.27 -11.21
N THR A 218 -45.67 -4.67 -12.30
CA THR A 218 -47.10 -4.37 -12.55
C THR A 218 -47.48 -4.87 -13.92
#